data_AF-A0A9D6YWV7-F1
#
_entry.id   AF-A0A9D6YWV7-F1
#
_cell.length_a   1.000
_cell.length_b   1.000
_cell.length_c   1.000
_cell.angle_alpha   90.00
_cell.angle_beta   90.00
_cell.angle_gamma   90.00
#
_symmetry.space_group_name_H-M   'P 1'
#
loop_
_entity.id
_entity.type
_entity.pdbx_description
1 polymer ?
#
loop_
_entity_poly.entity_id
_entity_poly.type
_entity_poly.pdbx_seq_one_letter_code
_entity_poly.pdbx_strand_id
1 'polypeptide(L)'
;MGEKDLFQPLTSEDKVSVALYRAGIVVSTILISIIAYMLFNAPHYQSAPAISIKANIILILLYISVGASVFSIHLYIGKFHKFLKKLYYLSLISLIILFVIGKGDILWVLVNKTYSPLFLIPLSGCLGFITAKEAFCFKLMEGYLLALIMPLYLLLLSTGAMTIKSASNWIFFIAAMLILFTLRKVFMPIHYDIGDKSAYQ
;
A
#
# COMPACT_ATOMS: atom_id res chain seq x y z
N MET A 1 2.98 26.50 -24.51
CA MET A 1 4.10 25.57 -24.80
C MET A 1 3.53 24.17 -24.70
N GLY A 2 3.10 23.61 -25.84
CA GLY A 2 2.55 22.26 -25.87
C GLY A 2 3.67 21.26 -25.64
N GLU A 3 3.63 20.57 -24.51
CA GLU A 3 4.43 19.36 -24.33
C GLU A 3 4.07 18.44 -25.49
N LYS A 4 5.06 18.16 -26.34
CA LYS A 4 4.93 17.12 -27.35
C LYS A 4 4.76 15.84 -26.56
N ASP A 5 3.55 15.29 -26.53
CA ASP A 5 3.33 13.90 -26.16
C ASP A 5 4.19 13.06 -27.11
N LEU A 6 5.41 12.74 -26.67
CA LEU A 6 6.30 11.82 -27.35
C LEU A 6 5.64 10.45 -27.22
N PHE A 7 4.74 10.14 -28.15
CA PHE A 7 4.08 8.85 -28.28
C PHE A 7 5.15 7.83 -28.68
N GLN A 8 5.88 7.31 -27.69
CA GLN A 8 6.75 6.17 -27.89
C GLN A 8 5.87 4.92 -28.03
N PRO A 9 6.10 4.06 -29.04
CA PRO A 9 5.36 2.83 -29.15
C PRO A 9 5.62 1.96 -27.92
N LEU A 10 4.53 1.61 -27.23
CA LEU A 10 4.51 0.74 -26.07
C LEU A 10 4.87 -0.69 -26.51
N THR A 11 5.92 -1.28 -25.93
CA THR A 11 6.23 -2.69 -26.13
C THR A 11 5.19 -3.56 -25.42
N SER A 12 5.18 -4.86 -25.70
CA SER A 12 4.30 -5.79 -24.97
C SER A 12 4.70 -5.90 -23.49
N GLU A 13 6.00 -5.83 -23.19
CA GLU A 13 6.53 -5.86 -21.82
C GLU A 13 6.09 -4.64 -21.00
N ASP A 14 6.14 -3.46 -21.61
CA ASP A 14 5.65 -2.20 -21.05
C ASP A 14 4.17 -2.26 -20.65
N LYS A 15 3.35 -2.90 -21.49
CA LYS A 15 1.91 -3.06 -21.19
C LYS A 15 1.70 -3.99 -20.00
N VAL A 16 2.48 -5.07 -19.93
CA VAL A 16 2.41 -6.03 -18.81
C VAL A 16 2.85 -5.38 -17.50
N SER A 17 3.96 -4.62 -17.51
CA SER A 17 4.44 -3.94 -16.31
C SER A 17 3.43 -2.88 -15.81
N VAL A 18 2.84 -2.08 -16.70
CA VAL A 18 1.78 -1.14 -16.32
C VAL A 18 0.54 -1.86 -15.79
N ALA A 19 0.13 -2.97 -16.42
CA ALA A 19 -0.99 -3.76 -15.95
C ALA A 19 -0.75 -4.33 -14.55
N LEU A 20 0.44 -4.90 -14.29
CA LEU A 20 0.84 -5.39 -12.97
C LEU A 20 0.88 -4.27 -11.93
N TYR A 21 1.42 -3.10 -12.30
CA TYR A 21 1.47 -1.93 -11.45
C TYR A 21 0.08 -1.49 -10.99
N ARG A 22 -0.86 -1.32 -11.95
CA ARG A 22 -2.25 -0.92 -11.67
C ARG A 22 -3.01 -2.01 -10.91
N ALA A 23 -2.84 -3.27 -11.28
CA ALA A 23 -3.46 -4.39 -10.59
C ALA A 23 -3.04 -4.44 -9.12
N GLY A 24 -1.76 -4.19 -8.82
CA GLY A 24 -1.27 -4.12 -7.44
C GLY A 24 -1.94 -3.01 -6.62
N ILE A 25 -2.20 -1.83 -7.22
CA ILE A 25 -2.94 -0.73 -6.55
C ILE A 25 -4.38 -1.15 -6.25
N VAL A 26 -5.07 -1.73 -7.24
CA VAL A 26 -6.46 -2.17 -7.10
C VAL A 26 -6.58 -3.25 -6.03
N VAL A 27 -5.74 -4.29 -6.09
CA VAL A 27 -5.76 -5.39 -5.12
C VAL A 27 -5.42 -4.88 -3.71
N SER A 28 -4.42 -3.99 -3.57
CA SER A 28 -4.08 -3.41 -2.27
C SER A 28 -5.26 -2.62 -1.68
N THR A 29 -5.98 -1.88 -2.51
CA THR A 29 -7.17 -1.13 -2.10
C THR A 29 -8.28 -2.06 -1.63
N ILE A 30 -8.59 -3.10 -2.39
CA ILE A 30 -9.60 -4.11 -2.02
C ILE A 30 -9.24 -4.77 -0.68
N LEU A 31 -7.98 -5.18 -0.51
CA LEU A 31 -7.52 -5.82 0.72
C LEU A 31 -7.61 -4.89 1.93
N ILE A 32 -7.21 -3.62 1.79
CA ILE A 32 -7.35 -2.63 2.87
C ILE A 32 -8.83 -2.36 3.20
N SER A 33 -9.72 -2.32 2.19
CA SER A 33 -11.16 -2.21 2.42
C SER A 33 -11.72 -3.42 3.18
N ILE A 34 -11.25 -4.63 2.88
CA ILE A 34 -11.64 -5.85 3.62
C ILE A 34 -11.14 -5.76 5.07
N ILE A 35 -9.89 -5.33 5.30
CA ILE A 35 -9.34 -5.14 6.65
C ILE A 35 -10.18 -4.11 7.42
N ALA A 36 -10.52 -2.98 6.79
CA ALA A 36 -11.36 -1.95 7.40
C ALA A 36 -12.76 -2.49 7.77
N TYR A 37 -13.38 -3.26 6.88
CA TYR A 37 -14.66 -3.91 7.14
C TYR A 37 -14.58 -4.92 8.28
N MET A 38 -13.51 -5.72 8.36
CA MET A 38 -13.29 -6.65 9.47
C MET A 38 -13.12 -5.92 10.80
N LEU A 39 -12.33 -4.84 10.85
CA LEU A 39 -12.11 -4.02 12.05
C LEU A 39 -13.37 -3.26 12.50
N PHE A 40 -14.25 -2.92 11.56
CA PHE A 40 -15.52 -2.27 11.89
C PHE A 40 -16.56 -3.23 12.49
N ASN A 41 -16.67 -4.45 11.95
CA ASN A 41 -17.70 -5.41 12.36
C ASN A 41 -17.32 -6.32 13.52
N ALA A 42 -16.03 -6.43 13.85
CA ALA A 42 -15.55 -7.29 14.94
C ALA A 42 -14.84 -6.44 16.03
N PRO A 43 -15.56 -5.64 16.83
CA PRO A 43 -14.95 -4.81 17.87
C PRO A 43 -14.29 -5.64 18.99
N HIS A 44 -14.73 -6.88 19.20
CA HIS A 44 -14.06 -7.85 20.05
C HIS A 44 -13.30 -8.86 19.18
N TYR A 45 -12.02 -8.58 18.91
CA TYR A 45 -11.09 -9.58 18.40
C TYR A 45 -10.82 -10.64 19.47
N GLN A 46 -11.77 -11.54 19.68
CA GLN A 46 -11.44 -12.85 20.23
C GLN A 46 -10.71 -13.61 19.14
N SER A 47 -9.51 -14.08 19.47
CA SER A 47 -8.60 -14.84 18.60
C SER A 47 -9.18 -16.21 18.28
N ALA A 48 -10.28 -16.24 17.51
CA ALA A 48 -10.76 -17.44 16.88
C ALA A 48 -9.73 -17.85 15.80
N PRO A 49 -9.27 -19.12 15.78
CA PRO A 49 -8.23 -19.57 14.86
C PRO A 49 -8.55 -19.26 13.39
N ALA A 50 -9.83 -19.35 13.00
CA ALA A 50 -10.28 -19.06 11.64
C ALA A 50 -10.12 -17.58 11.24
N ILE A 51 -10.25 -16.64 12.18
CA ILE A 51 -10.09 -15.20 11.90
C ILE A 51 -8.61 -14.87 11.74
N SER A 52 -7.75 -15.48 12.57
CA SER A 52 -6.30 -15.34 12.51
C SER A 52 -5.73 -15.81 11.16
N ILE A 53 -6.13 -16.99 10.69
CA ILE A 53 -5.69 -17.52 9.38
C ILE A 53 -6.11 -16.56 8.25
N LYS A 54 -7.35 -16.09 8.25
CA LYS A 54 -7.84 -15.13 7.24
C LYS A 54 -7.03 -13.83 7.26
N ALA A 55 -6.75 -13.28 8.44
CA ALA A 55 -5.96 -12.07 8.58
C ALA A 55 -4.53 -12.24 8.05
N ASN A 56 -3.88 -13.36 8.35
CA ASN A 56 -2.55 -13.69 7.82
C ASN A 56 -2.54 -13.77 6.29
N ILE A 57 -3.52 -14.47 5.69
CA ILE A 57 -3.63 -14.60 4.23
C ILE A 57 -3.82 -13.22 3.60
N ILE A 58 -4.74 -12.41 4.12
CA ILE A 58 -5.00 -11.05 3.63
C ILE A 58 -3.73 -10.20 3.71
N LEU A 59 -2.98 -10.29 4.81
CA LEU A 59 -1.74 -9.54 4.99
C LEU A 59 -0.66 -9.99 3.99
N ILE A 60 -0.46 -11.29 3.80
CA ILE A 60 0.49 -11.81 2.79
C ILE A 60 0.10 -11.33 1.39
N LEU A 61 -1.19 -11.41 1.04
CA LEU A 61 -1.68 -10.91 -0.25
C LEU A 61 -1.45 -9.41 -0.41
N LEU A 62 -1.57 -8.62 0.66
CA LEU A 62 -1.30 -7.19 0.66
C LEU A 62 0.19 -6.91 0.40
N TYR A 63 1.09 -7.71 0.99
CA TYR A 63 2.52 -7.62 0.69
C TYR A 63 2.79 -7.94 -0.79
N ILE A 64 2.20 -9.01 -1.31
CA ILE A 64 2.36 -9.39 -2.73
C ILE A 64 1.84 -8.29 -3.66
N SER A 65 0.67 -7.70 -3.38
CA SER A 65 0.09 -6.65 -4.23
C SER A 65 0.91 -5.37 -4.21
N VAL A 66 1.36 -4.93 -3.02
CA VAL A 66 2.25 -3.77 -2.89
C VAL A 66 3.59 -4.05 -3.57
N GLY A 67 4.14 -5.26 -3.41
CA GLY A 67 5.37 -5.68 -4.07
C GLY A 67 5.26 -5.63 -5.59
N ALA A 68 4.18 -6.17 -6.15
CA ALA A 68 3.90 -6.10 -7.59
C ALA A 68 3.92 -4.64 -8.08
N SER A 69 3.25 -3.73 -7.37
CA SER A 69 3.31 -2.30 -7.71
C SER A 69 4.72 -1.71 -7.56
N VAL A 70 5.47 -2.03 -6.50
CA VAL A 70 6.83 -1.50 -6.28
C VAL A 70 7.82 -1.96 -7.36
N PHE A 71 7.74 -3.22 -7.81
CA PHE A 71 8.66 -3.73 -8.82
C PHE A 71 8.28 -3.30 -10.24
N SER A 72 6.99 -3.10 -10.49
CA SER A 72 6.47 -2.69 -11.81
C SER A 72 6.28 -1.18 -11.97
N ILE A 73 6.60 -0.37 -10.95
CA ILE A 73 6.52 1.09 -11.06
C ILE A 73 7.61 1.62 -12.01
N HIS A 74 7.22 2.53 -12.89
CA HIS A 74 8.15 3.27 -13.73
C HIS A 74 8.41 4.63 -13.09
N LEU A 75 9.67 4.87 -12.72
CA LEU A 75 10.13 6.10 -12.09
C LEU A 75 11.30 6.66 -12.89
N TYR A 76 11.21 7.93 -13.27
CA TYR A 76 12.28 8.65 -13.97
C TYR A 76 13.59 8.67 -13.18
N ILE A 77 13.49 8.83 -11.86
CA ILE A 77 14.66 9.01 -11.00
C ILE A 77 15.03 7.66 -10.36
N GLY A 78 16.07 7.00 -10.89
CA GLY A 78 16.50 5.67 -10.41
C GLY A 78 16.84 5.61 -8.91
N LYS A 79 17.25 6.73 -8.29
CA LYS A 79 17.48 6.81 -6.83
C LYS A 79 16.19 6.54 -6.03
N PHE A 80 15.06 7.09 -6.45
CA PHE A 80 13.77 6.84 -5.80
C PHE A 80 13.32 5.39 -6.00
N HIS A 81 13.54 4.81 -7.18
CA HIS A 81 13.24 3.40 -7.44
C HIS A 81 14.02 2.47 -6.52
N LYS A 82 15.33 2.70 -6.36
CA LYS A 82 16.19 1.93 -5.45
C LYS A 82 15.77 2.11 -3.99
N PHE A 83 15.41 3.32 -3.59
CA PHE A 83 14.91 3.59 -2.24
C PHE A 83 13.61 2.83 -1.96
N LEU A 84 12.64 2.86 -2.89
CA LEU A 84 11.36 2.17 -2.74
C LEU A 84 11.54 0.65 -2.63
N LYS A 85 12.43 0.05 -3.43
CA LYS A 85 12.78 -1.38 -3.32
C LYS A 85 13.42 -1.72 -1.98
N LYS A 86 14.35 -0.89 -1.49
CA LYS A 86 14.95 -1.07 -0.15
C LYS A 86 13.90 -0.98 0.97
N LEU A 87 12.97 -0.02 0.86
CA LEU A 87 11.88 0.12 1.81
C LEU A 87 10.96 -1.11 1.80
N TYR A 88 10.70 -1.69 0.63
CA TYR A 88 9.94 -2.93 0.51
C TYR A 88 10.70 -4.14 1.08
N TYR A 89 12.02 -4.24 0.88
CA TYR A 89 12.80 -5.30 1.55
C TYR A 89 12.79 -5.15 3.08
N LEU A 90 12.84 -3.92 3.59
CA LEU A 90 12.70 -3.65 5.03
C LEU A 90 11.30 -4.05 5.54
N SER A 91 10.25 -3.86 4.74
CA SER A 91 8.90 -4.29 5.09
C SER A 91 8.79 -5.81 5.16
N LEU A 92 9.45 -6.54 4.26
CA LEU A 92 9.51 -8.01 4.29
C LEU A 92 10.24 -8.54 5.52
N ILE A 93 11.37 -7.92 5.91
CA ILE A 93 12.07 -8.27 7.15
C ILE A 93 11.14 -8.07 8.36
N SER A 94 10.40 -6.97 8.36
CA SER A 94 9.44 -6.64 9.42
C SER A 94 8.27 -7.64 9.48
N LEU A 95 7.81 -8.15 8.33
CA LEU A 95 6.82 -9.23 8.27
C LEU A 95 7.35 -10.53 8.88
N ILE A 96 8.59 -10.90 8.57
CA ILE A 96 9.22 -12.11 9.13
C ILE A 96 9.31 -11.99 10.66
N ILE A 97 9.73 -10.81 11.16
CA ILE A 97 9.78 -10.54 12.60
C ILE A 97 8.40 -10.71 13.25
N LEU A 98 7.34 -10.19 12.63
CA LEU A 98 5.96 -10.36 13.12
C LEU A 98 5.55 -11.85 13.17
N PHE A 99 5.87 -12.63 12.14
CA PHE A 99 5.59 -14.08 12.14
C PHE A 99 6.33 -14.83 13.26
N VAL A 100 7.60 -14.48 13.49
CA VAL A 100 8.42 -15.10 14.54
C VAL A 100 7.88 -14.75 15.94
N ILE A 101 7.57 -13.47 16.20
CA ILE A 101 7.00 -13.03 17.47
C ILE A 101 5.63 -13.67 17.71
N GLY A 102 4.82 -13.78 16.65
CA GLY A 102 3.46 -14.33 16.71
C GLY A 102 3.36 -15.84 16.69
N LYS A 103 4.49 -16.55 16.56
CA LYS A 103 4.51 -18.02 16.36
C LYS A 103 3.56 -18.47 15.24
N GLY A 104 3.48 -17.67 14.17
CA GLY A 104 2.55 -17.91 13.05
C GLY A 104 1.24 -17.11 13.09
N ASP A 105 0.90 -16.45 14.20
CA ASP A 105 -0.31 -15.61 14.32
C ASP A 105 0.05 -14.12 14.40
N ILE A 106 -0.02 -13.41 13.26
CA ILE A 106 0.30 -11.97 13.23
C ILE A 106 -0.81 -11.14 13.88
N LEU A 107 -2.06 -11.56 13.72
CA LEU A 107 -3.20 -10.85 14.30
C LEU A 107 -3.09 -10.79 15.83
N TRP A 108 -2.68 -11.90 16.45
CA TRP A 108 -2.43 -11.96 17.88
C TRP A 108 -1.35 -10.96 18.31
N VAL A 109 -0.25 -10.83 17.56
CA VAL A 109 0.80 -9.84 17.87
C VAL A 109 0.26 -8.42 17.74
N LEU A 110 -0.47 -8.13 16.67
CA LEU A 110 -1.05 -6.81 16.39
C LEU A 110 -2.04 -6.35 17.47
N VAL A 111 -2.78 -7.28 18.06
CA VAL A 111 -3.77 -6.97 19.12
C VAL A 111 -3.12 -6.91 20.51
N ASN A 112 -2.17 -7.81 20.81
CA ASN A 112 -1.63 -7.95 22.17
C ASN A 112 -0.37 -7.13 22.44
N LYS A 113 0.34 -6.67 21.41
CA LYS A 113 1.59 -5.91 21.55
C LYS A 113 1.43 -4.51 20.98
N THR A 114 1.39 -3.51 21.84
CA THR A 114 1.16 -2.11 21.47
C THR A 114 2.17 -1.59 20.43
N TYR A 115 3.45 -1.99 20.52
CA TYR A 115 4.48 -1.54 19.57
C TYR A 115 4.43 -2.23 18.20
N SER A 116 3.65 -3.30 18.04
CA SER A 116 3.69 -4.13 16.84
C SER A 116 3.23 -3.45 15.53
N PRO A 117 2.31 -2.47 15.52
CA PRO A 117 1.95 -1.77 14.28
C PRO A 117 3.13 -1.01 13.64
N LEU A 118 4.19 -0.71 14.40
CA LEU A 118 5.41 -0.09 13.88
C LEU A 118 6.06 -0.93 12.77
N PHE A 119 5.98 -2.26 12.87
CA PHE A 119 6.53 -3.16 11.85
C PHE A 119 5.79 -3.08 10.51
N LEU A 120 4.57 -2.52 10.48
CA LEU A 120 3.81 -2.29 9.25
C LEU A 120 4.10 -0.93 8.60
N ILE A 121 4.80 0.00 9.29
CA ILE A 121 5.13 1.33 8.76
C ILE A 121 5.90 1.27 7.44
N PRO A 122 6.92 0.40 7.26
CA PRO A 122 7.62 0.31 5.98
C PRO A 122 6.71 -0.07 4.82
N LEU A 123 5.75 -0.99 5.03
CA LEU A 123 4.78 -1.38 4.00
C LEU A 123 3.84 -0.23 3.67
N SER A 124 3.31 0.44 4.70
CA SER A 124 2.49 1.64 4.54
C SER A 124 3.25 2.75 3.82
N GLY A 125 4.56 2.89 4.08
CA GLY A 125 5.44 3.81 3.39
C GLY A 125 5.53 3.48 1.90
N CYS A 126 5.72 2.21 1.52
CA CYS A 126 5.72 1.80 0.12
C CYS A 126 4.43 2.20 -0.60
N LEU A 127 3.27 1.87 -0.01
CA LEU A 127 1.97 2.24 -0.58
C LEU A 127 1.81 3.77 -0.63
N GLY A 128 2.25 4.49 0.40
CA GLY A 128 2.25 5.95 0.44
C GLY A 128 3.13 6.59 -0.64
N PHE A 129 4.31 6.04 -0.93
CA PHE A 129 5.16 6.51 -2.03
C PHE A 129 4.51 6.26 -3.39
N ILE A 130 3.80 5.13 -3.56
CA ILE A 130 3.03 4.85 -4.78
C ILE A 130 1.94 5.92 -4.96
N THR A 131 1.15 6.21 -3.92
CA THR A 131 0.10 7.23 -4.01
C THR A 131 0.66 8.65 -4.18
N ALA A 132 1.80 8.95 -3.56
CA ALA A 132 2.48 10.24 -3.71
C ALA A 132 3.05 10.45 -5.12
N LYS A 133 3.59 9.40 -5.75
CA LYS A 133 4.02 9.44 -7.16
C LYS A 133 2.85 9.82 -8.06
N GLU A 134 1.71 9.19 -7.86
CA GLU A 134 0.50 9.44 -8.63
C GLU A 134 -0.09 10.84 -8.37
N ALA A 135 0.01 11.32 -7.14
CA ALA A 135 -0.33 12.70 -6.79
C ALA A 135 0.55 13.72 -7.53
N PHE A 136 1.86 13.46 -7.60
CA PHE A 136 2.82 14.31 -8.30
C PHE A 136 2.60 14.29 -9.81
N CYS A 137 2.44 13.11 -10.41
CA CYS A 137 2.30 12.97 -11.87
C CYS A 137 0.96 13.48 -12.40
N PHE A 138 -0.15 13.24 -11.70
CA PHE A 138 -1.51 13.48 -12.22
C PHE A 138 -2.33 14.45 -11.38
N LYS A 139 -1.72 15.14 -10.42
CA LYS A 139 -2.40 16.08 -9.50
C LYS A 139 -3.54 15.43 -8.70
N LEU A 140 -3.40 14.14 -8.39
CA LEU A 140 -4.28 13.40 -7.49
C LEU A 140 -3.94 13.74 -6.03
N MET A 141 -4.37 14.91 -5.54
CA MET A 141 -3.98 15.44 -4.22
C MET A 141 -4.27 14.50 -3.06
N GLU A 142 -5.30 13.67 -3.15
CA GLU A 142 -5.61 12.61 -2.19
C GLU A 142 -4.44 11.64 -1.98
N GLY A 143 -3.57 11.45 -2.98
CA GLY A 143 -2.42 10.58 -2.89
C GLY A 143 -1.34 11.09 -1.94
N TYR A 144 -1.18 12.42 -1.80
CA TYR A 144 -0.29 13.02 -0.79
C TYR A 144 -0.87 12.85 0.62
N LEU A 145 -2.19 13.03 0.75
CA LEU A 145 -2.87 12.86 2.02
C LEU A 145 -2.77 11.41 2.50
N LEU A 146 -3.00 10.45 1.61
CA LEU A 146 -2.82 9.02 1.88
C LEU A 146 -1.38 8.69 2.29
N ALA A 147 -0.40 9.24 1.58
CA ALA A 147 1.01 9.02 1.88
C ALA A 147 1.41 9.44 3.29
N LEU A 148 0.75 10.48 3.83
CA LEU A 148 0.96 10.97 5.19
C LEU A 148 0.11 10.22 6.23
N ILE A 149 -1.18 10.04 5.95
CA ILE A 149 -2.14 9.49 6.93
C ILE A 149 -1.86 8.01 7.23
N MET A 150 -1.51 7.19 6.23
CA MET A 150 -1.31 5.75 6.46
C MET A 150 -0.18 5.45 7.48
N PRO A 151 1.05 6.00 7.35
CA PRO A 151 2.08 5.76 8.35
C PRO A 151 1.77 6.45 9.69
N LEU A 152 1.12 7.62 9.67
CA LEU A 152 0.69 8.32 10.88
C LEU A 152 -0.34 7.49 11.68
N TYR A 153 -1.29 6.86 11.00
CA TYR A 153 -2.27 5.96 11.61
C TYR A 153 -1.59 4.82 12.36
N LEU A 154 -0.63 4.14 11.72
CA LEU A 154 0.12 3.06 12.36
C LEU A 154 0.96 3.53 13.54
N LEU A 155 1.56 4.72 13.42
CA LEU A 155 2.31 5.34 14.51
C LEU A 155 1.39 5.62 15.71
N LEU A 156 0.24 6.27 15.49
CA LEU A 156 -0.74 6.55 16.54
C LEU A 156 -1.27 5.26 17.16
N LEU A 157 -1.57 4.25 16.34
CA LEU A 157 -2.00 2.93 16.83
C LEU A 157 -0.94 2.30 17.73
N SER A 158 0.35 2.49 17.38
CA SER A 158 1.47 1.94 18.15
C SER A 158 1.72 2.58 19.51
N THR A 159 1.13 3.76 19.77
CA THR A 159 1.21 4.41 21.09
C THR A 159 0.21 3.83 22.09
N GLY A 160 -0.79 3.08 21.61
CA GLY A 160 -1.91 2.60 22.44
C GLY A 160 -2.89 3.70 22.85
N ALA A 161 -2.72 4.94 22.38
CA ALA A 161 -3.59 6.07 22.72
C ALA A 161 -4.95 6.03 21.98
N MET A 162 -5.10 5.17 20.97
CA MET A 162 -6.33 5.08 20.18
C MET A 162 -7.32 4.08 20.77
N THR A 163 -8.57 4.52 20.94
CA THR A 163 -9.68 3.59 21.19
C THR A 163 -9.97 2.74 19.96
N ILE A 164 -10.55 1.54 20.13
CA ILE A 164 -10.91 0.63 19.03
C ILE A 164 -11.80 1.35 18.00
N LYS A 165 -12.78 2.15 18.47
CA LYS A 165 -13.66 2.94 17.61
C LYS A 165 -12.89 3.98 16.80
N SER A 166 -11.94 4.67 17.41
CA SER A 166 -11.07 5.62 16.70
C SER A 166 -10.23 4.91 15.64
N ALA A 167 -9.58 3.81 16.00
CA ALA A 167 -8.76 3.02 15.07
C ALA A 167 -9.55 2.50 13.87
N SER A 168 -10.80 2.07 14.09
CA SER A 168 -11.72 1.61 13.05
C SER A 168 -12.16 2.74 12.11
N ASN A 169 -12.52 3.91 12.66
CA ASN A 169 -12.89 5.07 11.85
C ASN A 169 -11.73 5.55 10.97
N TRP A 170 -10.50 5.54 11.49
CA TRP A 170 -9.31 5.94 10.74
C TRP A 170 -9.01 5.01 9.57
N ILE A 171 -9.03 3.68 9.79
CA ILE A 171 -8.78 2.74 8.69
C ILE A 171 -9.91 2.78 7.64
N PHE A 172 -11.14 3.03 8.07
CA PHE A 172 -12.27 3.21 7.15
C PHE A 172 -12.10 4.46 6.28
N PHE A 173 -11.65 5.56 6.88
CA PHE A 173 -11.31 6.78 6.15
C PHE A 173 -10.17 6.56 5.15
N ILE A 174 -9.11 5.85 5.55
CA ILE A 174 -8.00 5.46 4.66
C ILE A 174 -8.52 4.61 3.49
N ALA A 175 -9.37 3.61 3.77
CA ALA A 175 -9.95 2.75 2.74
C ALA A 175 -10.82 3.54 1.75
N ALA A 176 -11.66 4.45 2.24
CA ALA A 176 -12.49 5.30 1.38
C ALA A 176 -11.63 6.22 0.47
N MET A 177 -10.57 6.80 1.01
CA MET A 177 -9.62 7.61 0.25
C MET A 177 -8.87 6.77 -0.80
N LEU A 178 -8.45 5.55 -0.45
CA LEU A 178 -7.82 4.62 -1.41
C LEU A 178 -8.75 4.19 -2.54
N ILE A 179 -10.04 3.98 -2.25
CA ILE A 179 -11.06 3.70 -3.26
C ILE A 179 -11.18 4.90 -4.22
N LEU A 180 -11.32 6.12 -3.69
CA LEU A 180 -11.42 7.33 -4.51
C LEU A 180 -10.19 7.51 -5.40
N PHE A 181 -9.00 7.36 -4.82
CA PHE A 181 -7.72 7.40 -5.53
C PHE A 181 -7.65 6.35 -6.65
N THR A 182 -8.02 5.11 -6.34
CA THR A 182 -7.93 3.98 -7.27
C THR A 182 -8.91 4.13 -8.42
N LEU A 183 -10.16 4.55 -8.16
CA LEU A 183 -11.15 4.79 -9.20
C LEU A 183 -10.66 5.86 -10.18
N ARG A 184 -10.12 6.98 -9.67
CA ARG A 184 -9.55 8.03 -10.53
C ARG A 184 -8.36 7.55 -11.33
N LYS A 185 -7.53 6.66 -10.77
CA LYS A 185 -6.34 6.13 -11.43
C LYS A 185 -6.66 5.11 -12.54
N VAL A 186 -7.57 4.16 -12.28
CA VAL A 186 -7.82 3.03 -13.19
C VAL A 186 -8.36 3.48 -14.55
N PHE A 187 -9.17 4.54 -14.59
CA PHE A 187 -9.74 5.08 -15.84
C PHE A 187 -8.76 5.92 -16.66
N MET A 188 -7.55 6.21 -16.17
CA MET A 188 -6.57 6.98 -16.92
C MET A 188 -5.98 6.16 -18.08
N PRO A 189 -5.58 6.78 -19.21
CA PRO A 189 -4.90 6.08 -20.29
C PRO A 189 -3.63 5.36 -19.84
N ILE A 190 -3.36 4.17 -20.38
CA ILE A 190 -2.22 3.31 -19.99
C ILE A 190 -0.86 3.96 -20.30
N HIS A 191 -0.78 4.70 -21.41
CA HIS A 191 0.46 5.35 -21.84
C HIS A 191 0.98 6.39 -20.84
N TYR A 192 0.13 6.95 -19.99
CA TYR A 192 0.52 7.90 -18.96
C TYR A 192 1.41 7.30 -17.86
N ASP A 193 1.34 5.99 -17.65
CA ASP A 193 2.22 5.33 -16.67
C ASP A 193 3.63 5.10 -17.17
N ILE A 194 3.86 5.32 -18.47
CA ILE A 194 5.16 5.18 -19.10
C ILE A 194 5.65 6.58 -19.44
N GLY A 195 6.72 6.95 -18.76
CA GLY A 195 7.41 8.19 -18.99
C GLY A 195 8.36 8.13 -20.18
N ASP A 196 9.04 9.24 -20.44
CA ASP A 196 10.16 9.28 -21.38
C ASP A 196 11.24 8.25 -21.01
N LYS A 197 11.38 7.22 -21.86
CA LYS A 197 12.33 6.13 -21.64
C LYS A 197 13.78 6.57 -21.60
N SER A 198 14.11 7.67 -22.25
CA SER A 198 15.49 8.20 -22.30
C SER A 198 15.97 8.72 -20.93
N ALA A 199 15.03 9.02 -20.03
CA ALA A 199 15.31 9.50 -18.69
C ALA A 199 15.40 8.38 -17.64
N TYR A 200 15.10 7.12 -17.97
CA TYR A 200 15.31 5.98 -17.06
C TYR A 200 16.81 5.70 -16.92
N GLN A 201 17.40 6.09 -15.79
CA GLN A 201 18.79 5.79 -15.38
C GLN A 201 18.85 4.76 -14.25
#